data_AF-A0A2N3DXA4-F1
#
_entry.id   AF-A0A2N3DXA4-F1
#
_cell.length_a   1.000
_cell.length_b   1.000
_cell.length_c   1.000
_cell.angle_alpha   90.00
_cell.angle_beta   90.00
_cell.angle_gamma   90.00
#
_symmetry.space_group_name_H-M   'P 1'
#
loop_
_entity.id
_entity.type
_entity.pdbx_description
1 polymer ?
#
loop_
_entity_poly.entity_id
_entity_poly.type
_entity_poly.pdbx_seq_one_letter_code
_entity_poly.pdbx_strand_id
1 'polypeptide(L)'
;MRLYLTSTGEWTGNQSDAAGLVRANGGTWEQVDVPTDKPGLIAWLTDQWARFAIVPAPSVPTPTTDTDAQRAENLRRISIEEEIQSCDLPRLAVLAENVAWRFHELARASKHDQAR
;
A
#
# COMPACT_ATOMS: atom_id res chain seq x y z
N MET A 1 -26.53 -6.88 -20.56
CA MET A 1 -26.33 -5.43 -20.76
C MET A 1 -25.27 -5.29 -21.83
N ARG A 2 -25.44 -4.34 -22.75
CA ARG A 2 -24.47 -4.10 -23.84
C ARG A 2 -23.52 -3.00 -23.42
N LEU A 3 -22.22 -3.29 -23.50
CA LEU A 3 -21.16 -2.31 -23.37
C LEU A 3 -20.38 -2.24 -24.68
N TYR A 4 -19.66 -1.15 -24.89
CA TYR A 4 -18.84 -0.95 -26.07
C TYR A 4 -17.40 -0.76 -25.64
N LEU A 5 -16.48 -1.49 -26.26
CA LEU A 5 -15.05 -1.41 -26.00
C LEU A 5 -14.37 -0.82 -27.23
N THR A 6 -13.69 0.29 -27.06
CA THR A 6 -12.86 0.90 -28.11
C THR A 6 -11.54 0.13 -28.26
N SER A 7 -10.93 0.19 -29.44
CA SER A 7 -9.62 -0.41 -29.71
C SER A 7 -8.48 0.17 -28.85
N THR A 8 -8.72 1.34 -28.23
CA THR A 8 -7.81 1.99 -27.28
C THR A 8 -8.00 1.50 -25.84
N GLY A 9 -9.00 0.65 -25.58
CA GLY A 9 -9.26 0.06 -24.26
C GLY A 9 -10.28 0.81 -23.40
N GLU A 10 -10.96 1.83 -23.94
CA GLU A 10 -11.99 2.58 -23.22
C GLU A 10 -13.35 1.89 -23.33
N TRP A 11 -14.02 1.71 -22.18
CA TRP A 11 -15.36 1.12 -22.07
C TRP A 11 -16.44 2.21 -22.01
N THR A 12 -17.52 2.07 -22.79
CA THR A 12 -18.70 2.96 -22.72
C THR A 12 -20.01 2.18 -22.63
N GLY A 13 -21.04 2.83 -22.09
CA GLY A 13 -22.37 2.24 -21.92
C GLY A 13 -23.29 2.40 -23.14
N ASN A 14 -22.92 3.21 -24.13
CA ASN A 14 -23.73 3.45 -25.32
C ASN A 14 -22.86 3.62 -26.59
N GLN A 15 -23.50 3.45 -27.74
CA GLN A 15 -22.84 3.48 -29.04
C GLN A 15 -22.38 4.89 -29.46
N SER A 16 -23.13 5.93 -29.07
CA SER A 16 -22.79 7.32 -29.43
C SER A 16 -21.47 7.76 -28.81
N ASP A 17 -21.23 7.37 -27.55
CA ASP A 17 -20.00 7.69 -26.83
C ASP A 17 -18.82 6.93 -27.43
N ALA A 18 -19.00 5.64 -27.76
CA ALA A 18 -17.96 4.85 -28.43
C ALA A 18 -17.57 5.43 -29.79
N ALA A 19 -18.57 5.87 -30.59
CA ALA A 19 -18.33 6.54 -31.86
C ALA A 19 -17.64 7.91 -31.67
N GLY A 20 -17.99 8.65 -30.61
CA GLY A 20 -17.32 9.89 -30.23
C GLY A 20 -15.84 9.68 -29.91
N LEU A 21 -15.53 8.67 -29.10
CA LEU A 21 -14.15 8.32 -28.74
C LEU A 21 -13.32 7.87 -29.95
N VAL A 22 -13.89 7.03 -30.82
CA VAL A 22 -13.21 6.62 -32.06
C VAL A 22 -12.97 7.80 -33.01
N ARG A 23 -13.88 8.78 -33.08
CA ARG A 23 -13.64 9.99 -33.88
C ARG A 23 -12.52 10.87 -33.31
N ALA A 24 -12.42 10.96 -31.99
CA ALA A 24 -11.41 11.79 -31.33
C ALA A 24 -10.01 11.15 -31.33
N ASN A 25 -9.94 9.84 -31.09
CA ASN A 25 -8.69 9.12 -30.83
C ASN A 25 -8.26 8.21 -31.98
N GLY A 26 -9.11 8.03 -33.01
CA GLY A 26 -8.92 7.05 -34.07
C GLY A 26 -9.22 5.60 -33.62
N GLY A 27 -9.31 4.68 -34.58
CA GLY A 27 -9.50 3.24 -34.33
C GLY A 27 -10.91 2.73 -34.61
N THR A 28 -11.32 1.69 -33.89
CA THR A 28 -12.64 1.04 -34.00
C THR A 28 -13.20 0.74 -32.62
N TRP A 29 -14.48 0.37 -32.54
CA TRP A 29 -15.09 -0.13 -31.31
C TRP A 29 -15.82 -1.43 -31.60
N GLU A 30 -15.95 -2.27 -30.58
CA GLU A 30 -16.73 -3.49 -30.61
C GLU A 30 -17.84 -3.45 -29.55
N GLN A 31 -18.91 -4.19 -29.80
CA GLN A 31 -20.01 -4.34 -28.86
C GLN A 31 -19.85 -5.66 -28.11
N VAL A 32 -19.93 -5.60 -26.78
CA VAL A 32 -19.78 -6.75 -25.89
C VAL A 32 -21.06 -6.94 -25.08
N ASP A 33 -21.63 -8.13 -25.15
CA ASP A 33 -22.76 -8.53 -24.30
C ASP A 33 -22.25 -8.99 -22.93
N VAL A 34 -22.55 -8.21 -21.90
CA VAL A 34 -22.16 -8.44 -20.51
C VAL A 34 -23.35 -9.01 -19.72
N PRO A 35 -23.20 -10.14 -19.01
CA PRO A 35 -24.26 -10.67 -18.14
C PRO A 35 -24.70 -9.66 -17.08
N THR A 36 -25.99 -9.65 -16.74
CA THR A 36 -26.55 -8.72 -15.75
C THR A 36 -26.92 -9.40 -14.44
N ASP A 37 -27.04 -10.72 -14.44
CA ASP A 37 -27.25 -11.50 -13.24
C ASP A 37 -25.94 -11.61 -12.46
N LYS A 38 -26.02 -11.56 -11.12
CA LYS A 38 -24.85 -11.61 -10.24
C LYS A 38 -23.93 -12.82 -10.52
N PRO A 39 -24.42 -14.07 -10.62
CA PRO A 39 -23.53 -15.21 -10.84
C PRO A 39 -22.87 -15.18 -12.22
N GLY A 40 -23.63 -14.86 -13.27
CA GLY A 40 -23.11 -14.73 -14.63
C GLY A 40 -22.09 -13.61 -14.78
N LEU A 41 -22.31 -12.47 -14.13
CA LEU A 41 -21.38 -11.33 -14.15
C LEU A 41 -20.04 -11.69 -13.49
N ILE A 42 -20.06 -12.36 -12.34
CA ILE A 42 -18.84 -12.79 -11.64
C ILE A 42 -18.05 -13.80 -12.48
N ALA A 43 -18.74 -14.78 -13.07
CA ALA A 43 -18.11 -15.77 -13.94
C ALA A 43 -17.47 -15.11 -15.18
N TRP A 44 -18.21 -14.20 -15.82
CA TRP A 44 -17.72 -13.45 -16.97
C TRP A 44 -16.51 -12.57 -16.62
N LEU A 45 -16.54 -11.83 -15.52
CA LEU A 45 -15.41 -11.01 -15.07
C LEU A 45 -14.17 -11.85 -14.79
N THR A 46 -14.35 -13.03 -14.20
CA THR A 46 -13.25 -13.96 -13.91
C THR A 46 -12.60 -14.47 -15.19
N ASP A 47 -13.41 -14.84 -16.18
CA ASP A 47 -12.93 -15.25 -17.51
C ASP A 47 -12.22 -14.11 -18.24
N GLN A 48 -12.78 -12.90 -18.22
CA GLN A 48 -12.12 -11.72 -18.79
C GLN A 48 -10.78 -11.44 -18.11
N TRP A 49 -10.71 -11.49 -16.78
CA TRP A 49 -9.47 -11.27 -16.02
C TRP A 49 -8.39 -12.30 -16.38
N ALA A 50 -8.76 -13.57 -16.53
CA ALA A 50 -7.83 -14.63 -16.92
C ALA A 50 -7.23 -14.40 -18.33
N ARG A 51 -7.99 -13.81 -19.25
CA ARG A 51 -7.50 -13.47 -20.61
C ARG A 51 -6.46 -12.33 -20.59
N PHE A 52 -6.57 -11.40 -19.65
CA PHE A 52 -5.60 -10.30 -19.48
C PHE A 52 -4.39 -10.69 -18.61
N ALA A 53 -4.48 -11.79 -17.85
CA ALA A 53 -3.41 -12.28 -16.99
C ALA A 53 -2.29 -12.98 -17.79
N ILE A 54 -1.59 -12.23 -18.65
CA ILE A 54 -0.25 -12.61 -19.16
C ILE A 54 0.84 -12.23 -18.16
N VAL A 55 0.51 -11.45 -17.12
CA VAL A 55 1.42 -11.24 -15.99
C VAL A 55 1.13 -12.33 -14.96
N PRO A 56 2.07 -13.26 -14.68
CA PRO A 56 1.90 -14.14 -13.54
C PRO A 56 1.69 -13.24 -12.33
N ALA A 57 0.58 -13.45 -11.61
CA ALA A 57 0.30 -12.71 -10.39
C ALA A 57 1.58 -12.70 -9.56
N PRO A 58 2.09 -11.51 -9.12
CA PRO A 58 3.26 -11.47 -8.27
C PRO A 58 2.95 -12.39 -7.10
N SER A 59 3.74 -13.45 -6.97
CA SER A 59 3.59 -14.42 -5.89
C SER A 59 3.51 -13.60 -4.61
N VAL A 60 2.40 -13.72 -3.88
CA VAL A 60 2.27 -13.08 -2.57
C VAL A 60 3.52 -13.51 -1.81
N PRO A 61 4.43 -12.59 -1.42
CA PRO A 61 5.61 -13.00 -0.70
C PRO A 61 5.10 -13.65 0.58
N THR A 62 5.38 -14.95 0.72
CA THR A 62 5.21 -15.66 1.97
C THR A 62 5.88 -14.80 3.04
N PRO A 63 5.19 -14.39 4.12
CA PRO A 63 5.84 -13.61 5.17
C PRO A 63 6.96 -14.48 5.75
N THR A 64 8.18 -14.22 5.31
CA THR A 64 9.38 -14.68 5.98
C THR A 64 9.36 -14.03 7.36
N THR A 65 9.69 -14.80 8.40
CA THR A 65 9.69 -14.34 9.80
C THR A 65 10.46 -13.02 10.00
N ASP A 66 11.48 -12.77 9.17
CA ASP A 66 12.22 -11.49 9.14
C ASP A 66 11.35 -10.29 8.76
N THR A 67 10.37 -10.45 7.87
CA THR A 67 9.46 -9.38 7.43
C THR A 67 8.47 -8.99 8.51
N ASP A 68 8.00 -9.96 9.30
CA ASP A 68 7.09 -9.70 10.42
C ASP A 68 7.82 -9.08 11.61
N ALA A 69 9.05 -9.54 11.88
CA ALA A 69 9.92 -8.93 12.89
C ALA A 69 10.23 -7.46 12.52
N GLN A 70 10.58 -7.20 11.26
CA GLN A 70 10.83 -5.84 10.79
C GLN A 70 9.57 -4.97 10.86
N ARG A 71 8.40 -5.51 10.52
CA ARG A 71 7.13 -4.79 10.64
C ARG A 71 6.80 -4.46 12.10
N ALA A 72 7.01 -5.40 13.02
CA ALA A 72 6.79 -5.20 14.44
C ALA A 72 7.73 -4.13 15.03
N GLU A 73 9.00 -4.13 14.62
CA GLU A 73 9.98 -3.11 15.01
C GLU A 73 9.61 -1.74 14.46
N ASN A 74 9.19 -1.65 13.18
CA ASN A 74 8.74 -0.40 12.59
C ASN A 74 7.52 0.17 13.34
N LEU A 75 6.56 -0.68 13.74
CA LEU A 75 5.40 -0.25 14.54
C LEU A 75 5.80 0.26 15.93
N ARG A 76 6.78 -0.37 16.58
CA ARG A 76 7.30 0.12 17.87
C ARG A 76 7.93 1.51 17.74
N ARG A 77 8.72 1.74 16.69
CA ARG A 77 9.34 3.04 16.43
C ARG A 77 8.31 4.14 16.22
N ILE A 78 7.28 3.86 15.41
CA ILE A 78 6.17 4.80 15.18
C ILE A 78 5.45 5.11 16.49
N SER A 79 5.14 4.09 17.29
CA SER A 79 4.49 4.28 18.60
C SER A 79 5.31 5.15 19.55
N ILE A 80 6.63 5.00 19.56
CA ILE A 80 7.52 5.84 20.38
C ILE A 80 7.52 7.28 19.88
N GLU A 81 7.58 7.50 18.57
CA GLU A 81 7.56 8.84 17.98
C GLU A 81 6.24 9.57 18.28
N GLU A 82 5.10 8.88 18.18
CA GLU A 82 3.79 9.42 18.53
C GLU A 82 3.68 9.76 20.02
N GLU A 83 4.24 8.91 20.90
CA GLU A 83 4.29 9.19 22.33
C GLU A 83 5.13 10.43 22.65
N ILE A 84 6.28 10.59 21.98
CA ILE A 84 7.14 11.78 22.14
C ILE A 84 6.41 13.05 21.68
N GLN A 85 5.72 12.98 20.54
CA GLN A 85 4.97 14.13 20.00
C GLN A 85 3.76 14.51 20.85
N SER A 86 3.12 13.54 21.50
CA SER A 86 1.97 13.78 22.39
C SER A 86 2.36 14.16 23.82
N CYS A 87 3.64 14.06 24.16
CA CYS A 87 4.14 14.39 25.50
C CYS A 87 4.14 15.91 25.76
N ASP A 88 3.80 16.31 26.99
CA ASP A 88 3.84 17.71 27.40
C ASP A 88 5.28 18.22 27.57
N LEU A 89 5.54 19.43 27.07
CA LEU A 89 6.87 20.05 27.05
C LEU A 89 7.59 20.03 28.42
N PRO A 90 6.91 20.31 29.56
CA PRO A 90 7.56 20.29 30.88
C PRO A 90 8.04 18.89 31.30
N ARG A 91 7.23 17.85 31.05
CA ARG A 91 7.59 16.47 31.38
C ARG A 91 8.73 15.96 30.50
N LEU A 92 8.72 16.34 29.22
CA LEU A 92 9.78 15.99 28.28
C LEU A 92 11.13 16.60 28.67
N ALA A 93 11.15 17.84 29.14
CA ALA A 93 12.36 18.50 29.64
C ALA A 93 12.97 17.75 30.86
N VAL A 94 12.13 17.38 31.83
CA VAL A 94 12.57 16.62 33.01
C VAL A 94 13.10 15.23 32.62
N LEU A 95 12.43 14.55 31.69
CA LEU A 95 12.89 13.26 31.19
C LEU A 95 14.27 13.39 30.51
N ALA A 96 14.45 14.40 29.66
CA ALA A 96 15.71 14.66 28.96
C ALA A 96 16.87 14.92 29.93
N GLU A 97 16.65 15.71 30.98
CA GLU A 97 17.66 15.97 32.02
C GLU A 97 18.07 14.68 32.75
N ASN A 98 17.11 13.84 33.13
CA ASN A 98 17.38 12.57 33.81
C ASN A 98 18.16 11.60 32.90
N VAL A 99 17.81 11.54 31.60
CA VAL A 99 18.52 10.71 30.62
C VAL A 99 19.95 11.20 30.43
N ALA A 100 20.16 12.52 30.28
CA ALA A 100 21.49 13.11 30.16
C ALA A 100 22.35 12.81 31.40
N TRP A 101 21.77 12.92 32.60
CA TRP A 101 22.46 12.57 33.84
C TRP A 101 22.88 11.09 33.87
N ARG A 102 21.99 10.17 33.48
CA ARG A 102 22.31 8.72 33.43
C ARG A 102 23.41 8.40 32.43
N PHE A 103 23.44 9.05 31.26
CA PHE A 103 24.55 8.87 30.33
C PHE A 103 25.89 9.34 30.90
N HIS A 104 25.89 10.48 31.61
CA HIS A 104 27.10 10.94 32.28
C HIS A 104 27.56 9.99 33.39
N GLU A 105 26.63 9.41 34.15
CA GLU A 105 26.94 8.42 35.18
C GLU A 105 27.55 7.15 34.57
N LEU A 106 26.93 6.58 33.54
CA LEU A 106 27.45 5.39 32.84
C LEU A 106 28.82 5.65 32.22
N ALA A 107 29.04 6.82 31.61
CA ALA A 107 30.33 7.19 31.06
C ALA A 107 31.42 7.33 32.14
N ARG A 108 31.07 7.76 33.35
CA ARG A 108 32.01 7.83 34.48
C ARG A 108 32.34 6.46 35.05
N ALA A 109 31.35 5.58 35.15
CA ALA A 109 31.53 4.20 35.60
C ALA A 109 32.45 3.42 34.64
N SER A 110 32.23 3.54 33.33
CA SER A 110 33.07 2.91 32.30
C SER A 110 34.54 3.35 32.37
N LYS A 111 34.81 4.63 32.65
CA LYS A 111 36.19 5.14 32.82
C LYS A 111 36.88 4.62 34.08
N HIS A 112 36.13 4.32 35.15
CA HIS A 112 36.69 3.72 36.37
C HIS A 112 37.05 2.25 36.17
N ASP A 113 36.26 1.50 35.39
CA ASP A 113 36.57 0.10 35.05
C ASP A 113 37.78 -0.04 34.13
N GLN A 114 38.03 0.92 33.23
CA GLN A 114 39.22 0.91 32.36
C GLN A 114 40.53 1.32 33.05
N ALA A 115 40.47 1.86 34.27
CA ALA A 115 41.63 2.34 35.02
C ALA A 115 42.11 1.35 36.11
N ARG A 116 41.47 0.18 36.21
CA ARG A 116 41.89 -0.97 37.05
C ARG A 116 42.52 -2.05 36.19
#